data_AF-A0AA38YX05-F1
#
_entry.id   AF-A0AA38YX05-F1
#
_cell.length_a   1.000
_cell.length_b   1.000
_cell.length_c   1.000
_cell.angle_alpha   90.00
_cell.angle_beta   90.00
_cell.angle_gamma   90.00
#
_symmetry.space_group_name_H-M   'P 1'
#
loop_
_entity.id
_entity.type
_entity.pdbx_description
1 polymer ?
#
loop_
_entity_poly.entity_id
_entity_poly.type
_entity_poly.pdbx_seq_one_letter_code
_entity_poly.pdbx_strand_id
1 'polypeptide(L)'
;MITNTIRARYGGPSQSTLMYSKPYTKRIDNLRMFVGYQPPKFQSFDRRGNPKQHVAHFIETCNNACTNGDLLVKQFVCSLRGNAFD
;
A
#
# COMPACT_ATOMS: atom_id res chain seq x y z
N MET A 1 11.58 5.64 -40.30
CA MET A 1 11.64 6.69 -39.24
C MET A 1 10.35 6.62 -38.40
N ILE A 2 10.22 5.60 -37.54
CA ILE A 2 9.02 5.37 -36.68
C ILE A 2 9.48 4.65 -35.38
N THR A 3 10.56 5.12 -34.77
CA THR A 3 11.08 4.52 -33.52
C THR A 3 11.25 5.55 -32.40
N ASN A 4 11.36 6.83 -32.76
CA ASN A 4 11.55 7.91 -31.79
C ASN A 4 10.23 8.49 -31.25
N THR A 5 9.12 8.32 -31.96
CA THR A 5 7.80 8.85 -31.56
C THR A 5 7.13 8.03 -30.44
N ILE A 6 7.40 6.73 -30.33
CA ILE A 6 6.82 5.87 -29.27
C ILE A 6 7.47 6.18 -27.92
N ARG A 7 8.77 6.50 -27.90
CA ARG A 7 9.48 6.90 -26.68
C ARG A 7 8.99 8.23 -26.12
N ALA A 8 8.57 9.18 -26.96
CA ALA A 8 8.03 10.46 -26.50
C ALA A 8 6.62 10.36 -25.90
N ARG A 9 5.87 9.29 -26.23
CA ARG A 9 4.48 9.09 -25.76
C ARG A 9 4.36 8.30 -24.46
N TYR A 10 5.38 7.52 -24.10
CA TYR A 10 5.38 6.67 -22.88
C TYR A 10 6.68 6.74 -22.07
N GLY A 11 7.73 7.39 -22.58
CA GLY A 11 8.95 7.70 -21.86
C GLY A 11 8.76 8.92 -20.97
N GLY A 12 7.86 8.82 -20.00
CA GLY A 12 7.95 9.68 -18.82
C GLY A 12 9.33 9.49 -18.18
N PRO A 13 9.85 10.50 -17.46
CA PRO A 13 11.11 10.34 -16.76
C PRO A 13 11.03 9.04 -15.95
N SER A 14 12.05 8.18 -16.08
CA SER A 14 12.29 7.12 -15.11
C SER A 14 12.45 7.82 -13.77
N GLN A 15 11.34 8.02 -13.06
CA GLN A 15 11.29 8.80 -11.84
C GLN A 15 11.96 7.95 -10.77
N SER A 16 13.28 8.08 -10.69
CA SER A 16 14.11 7.83 -9.54
C SER A 16 13.65 6.65 -8.68
N THR A 17 13.81 5.42 -9.18
CA THR A 17 13.68 4.22 -8.35
C THR A 17 14.67 4.21 -7.17
N LEU A 18 15.67 5.10 -7.19
CA LEU A 18 16.72 5.24 -6.17
C LEU A 18 16.30 5.96 -4.87
N MET A 19 15.21 6.73 -4.84
CA MET A 19 14.83 7.53 -3.66
C MET A 19 13.68 6.93 -2.84
N TYR A 20 13.07 5.85 -3.32
CA TYR A 20 11.91 5.25 -2.66
C TYR A 20 12.37 4.20 -1.64
N SER A 21 12.23 4.50 -0.35
CA SER A 21 12.80 3.73 0.77
C SER A 21 11.84 2.70 1.39
N LYS A 22 10.56 2.70 1.01
CA LYS A 22 9.58 1.80 1.62
C LYS A 22 9.67 0.38 1.02
N PRO A 23 9.35 -0.67 1.79
CA PRO A 23 9.49 -2.07 1.35
C PRO A 23 8.42 -2.55 0.36
N TYR A 24 7.55 -1.67 -0.15
CA TYR A 24 6.44 -2.01 -1.03
C TYR A 24 6.35 -1.01 -2.18
N THR A 25 5.85 -1.39 -3.36
CA THR A 25 5.92 -0.49 -4.53
C THR A 25 5.22 0.87 -4.34
N LYS A 26 5.78 1.94 -4.94
CA LYS A 26 5.19 3.30 -4.94
C LYS A 26 3.74 3.35 -5.45
N ARG A 27 3.31 2.34 -6.24
CA ARG A 27 1.93 2.17 -6.68
C ARG A 27 0.96 2.13 -5.50
N ILE A 28 1.31 1.46 -4.40
CA ILE A 28 0.46 1.34 -3.21
C ILE A 28 0.17 2.70 -2.58
N ASP A 29 1.18 3.57 -2.44
CA ASP A 29 1.00 4.92 -1.91
C ASP A 29 0.10 5.76 -2.83
N ASN A 30 0.25 5.61 -4.16
CA ASN A 30 -0.52 6.34 -5.16
C ASN A 30 -1.96 5.84 -5.39
N LEU A 31 -2.33 4.65 -4.91
CA LEU A 31 -3.70 4.13 -5.02
C LEU A 31 -4.71 5.07 -4.35
N ARG A 32 -5.86 5.32 -4.95
CA ARG A 32 -6.91 6.08 -4.27
C ARG A 32 -7.66 5.14 -3.32
N MET A 33 -7.83 5.53 -2.06
CA MET A 33 -8.76 4.81 -1.18
C MET A 33 -10.18 4.97 -1.69
N PHE A 34 -11.01 3.94 -1.50
CA PHE A 34 -12.43 3.99 -1.85
C PHE A 34 -13.13 5.16 -1.14
N VAL A 35 -14.08 5.78 -1.83
CA VAL A 35 -14.93 6.82 -1.26
C VAL A 35 -15.78 6.19 -0.17
N GLY A 36 -15.64 6.66 1.07
CA GLY A 36 -16.26 6.05 2.25
C GLY A 36 -15.39 5.03 2.99
N TYR A 37 -14.11 4.90 2.64
CA TYR A 37 -13.16 4.12 3.42
C TYR A 37 -13.20 4.52 4.90
N GLN A 38 -13.61 3.57 5.73
CA GLN A 38 -13.47 3.66 7.16
C GLN A 38 -12.22 2.85 7.53
N PRO A 39 -11.28 3.44 8.29
CA PRO A 39 -10.20 2.68 8.89
C PRO A 39 -10.79 1.46 9.62
N PRO A 40 -10.12 0.29 9.56
CA PRO A 40 -10.57 -0.86 10.32
C PRO A 40 -10.80 -0.46 11.77
N LYS A 41 -11.93 -0.89 12.36
CA LYS A 41 -12.35 -0.47 13.71
C LYS A 41 -11.51 -1.09 14.85
N PHE A 42 -10.38 -1.71 14.54
CA PHE A 42 -9.45 -2.24 15.54
C PHE A 42 -8.29 -1.28 15.78
N GLN A 43 -7.64 -1.45 16.93
CA GLN A 43 -6.53 -0.60 17.34
C GLN A 43 -5.40 -0.64 16.30
N SER A 44 -4.98 0.53 15.82
CA SER A 44 -3.82 0.67 14.93
C SER A 44 -2.59 0.04 15.59
N PHE A 45 -1.83 -0.75 14.86
CA PHE A 45 -0.66 -1.42 15.41
C PHE A 45 0.49 -0.42 15.58
N ASP A 46 0.92 -0.23 16.82
CA ASP A 46 1.91 0.75 17.25
C ASP A 46 3.22 0.10 17.70
N ARG A 47 3.56 -1.05 17.11
CA ARG A 47 4.72 -1.91 17.46
C ARG A 47 4.60 -2.61 18.81
N ARG A 48 3.59 -2.29 19.63
CA ARG A 48 3.38 -2.93 20.93
C ARG A 48 2.39 -4.10 20.78
N GLY A 49 2.85 -5.30 21.12
CA GLY A 49 2.04 -6.53 21.04
C GLY A 49 2.55 -7.51 19.99
N ASN A 50 1.75 -8.54 19.68
CA ASN A 50 2.16 -9.61 18.77
C ASN A 50 1.81 -9.24 17.31
N PRO A 51 2.82 -9.01 16.44
CA PRO A 51 2.55 -8.65 15.05
C PRO A 51 1.80 -9.75 14.28
N LYS A 52 1.98 -11.03 14.63
CA LYS A 52 1.25 -12.15 14.01
C LYS A 52 -0.25 -12.09 14.31
N GLN A 53 -0.62 -11.72 15.53
CA GLN A 53 -2.02 -11.54 15.91
C GLN A 53 -2.64 -10.35 15.17
N HIS A 54 -1.89 -9.25 15.04
CA HIS A 54 -2.36 -8.12 14.25
C HIS A 54 -2.62 -8.50 12.79
N VAL A 55 -1.69 -9.21 12.14
CA VAL A 55 -1.88 -9.68 10.76
C VAL A 55 -3.09 -10.62 10.64
N ALA A 56 -3.23 -11.58 11.55
CA ALA A 56 -4.37 -12.50 11.55
C ALA A 56 -5.71 -11.74 11.70
N HIS A 57 -5.77 -10.80 12.65
CA HIS A 57 -6.97 -10.00 12.90
C HIS A 57 -7.27 -9.02 11.76
N PHE A 58 -6.24 -8.44 11.15
CA PHE A 58 -6.35 -7.63 9.94
C PHE A 58 -6.97 -8.43 8.80
N ILE A 59 -6.45 -9.63 8.53
CA ILE A 59 -6.95 -10.51 7.48
C ILE A 59 -8.42 -10.86 7.76
N GLU A 60 -8.74 -11.34 8.96
CA GLU A 60 -10.12 -11.68 9.35
C GLU A 60 -11.10 -10.51 9.15
N THR A 61 -10.69 -9.30 9.52
CA THR A 61 -11.54 -8.10 9.39
C THR A 61 -11.65 -7.61 7.94
N CYS A 62 -10.58 -7.69 7.15
CA CYS A 62 -10.51 -7.11 5.80
C CYS A 62 -10.90 -8.09 4.68
N ASN A 63 -10.90 -9.41 4.94
CA ASN A 63 -11.24 -10.44 3.94
C ASN A 63 -12.67 -10.27 3.37
N ASN A 64 -13.56 -9.64 4.15
CA ASN A 64 -14.94 -9.38 3.72
C ASN A 64 -15.09 -8.11 2.87
N ALA A 65 -14.08 -7.23 2.83
CA ALA A 65 -14.21 -5.88 2.28
C ALA A 65 -13.40 -5.62 1.00
N CYS A 66 -12.44 -6.47 0.65
CA CYS A 66 -11.47 -6.13 -0.39
C CYS A 66 -11.05 -7.33 -1.26
N THR A 67 -11.58 -7.40 -2.48
CA THR A 67 -11.21 -8.42 -3.49
C THR A 67 -9.91 -8.09 -4.22
N ASN A 68 -9.35 -6.89 -4.02
CA ASN A 68 -8.13 -6.44 -4.68
C ASN A 68 -6.93 -6.42 -3.71
N GLY A 69 -5.90 -7.22 -4.01
CA GLY A 69 -4.70 -7.34 -3.18
C GLY A 69 -3.95 -6.02 -2.96
N ASP A 70 -3.90 -5.15 -3.96
CA ASP A 70 -3.23 -3.85 -3.87
C ASP A 70 -3.93 -2.92 -2.86
N LEU A 71 -5.26 -2.98 -2.80
CA LEU A 71 -6.07 -2.23 -1.85
C LEU A 71 -5.97 -2.80 -0.43
N LEU A 72 -5.89 -4.13 -0.30
CA LEU A 72 -5.59 -4.77 1.00
C LEU A 72 -4.24 -4.31 1.55
N VAL A 73 -3.20 -4.29 0.73
CA VAL A 73 -1.87 -3.80 1.15
C VAL A 73 -1.94 -2.32 1.55
N LYS A 74 -2.68 -1.50 0.80
CA LYS A 74 -2.86 -0.08 1.16
C LYS A 74 -3.59 0.06 2.50
N GLN A 75 -4.63 -0.72 2.74
CA GLN A 75 -5.40 -0.72 3.98
C GLN A 75 -4.55 -1.18 5.17
N PHE A 76 -3.70 -2.19 4.95
CA PHE A 76 -2.73 -2.64 5.95
C PHE A 76 -1.76 -1.54 6.33
N VAL A 77 -1.15 -0.86 5.35
CA VAL A 77 -0.26 0.28 5.62
C VAL A 77 -0.99 1.37 6.42
N CYS A 78 -2.27 1.64 6.12
CA CYS A 78 -3.07 2.61 6.86
C CYS A 78 -3.45 2.19 8.28
N SER A 79 -3.39 0.89 8.62
CA SER A 79 -3.62 0.42 10.00
C SER A 79 -2.37 0.45 10.87
N LEU A 80 -1.21 0.80 10.31
CA LEU A 80 0.05 0.90 11.05
C LEU A 80 0.28 2.31 11.56
N ARG A 81 0.91 2.40 12.73
CA ARG A 81 1.32 3.66 13.33
C ARG A 81 2.83 3.70 13.51
N GLY A 82 3.48 4.72 12.93
CA GLY A 82 4.93 4.86 12.98
C GLY A 82 5.68 3.70 12.31
N ASN A 83 6.91 3.43 12.76
CA ASN A 83 7.68 2.26 12.33
C ASN A 83 7.17 1.01 13.09
N ALA A 84 6.02 0.49 12.65
CA ALA A 84 5.32 -0.59 13.33
C ALA A 84 6.03 -1.96 13.22
N PHE A 85 6.82 -2.15 12.16
CA PHE A 85 7.65 -3.33 11.93
C PHE A 85 9.10 -2.88 11.73
N ASP A 86 10.05 -3.67 12.26
CA ASP A 86 11.49 -3.57 11.97
C ASP A 86 11.87 -4.62 10.93
#